data_AF-A0A8T3C9B7-F1
#
_entry.id   AF-A0A8T3C9B7-F1
#
_cell.length_a   1.000
_cell.length_b   1.000
_cell.length_c   1.000
_cell.angle_alpha   90.00
_cell.angle_beta   90.00
_cell.angle_gamma   90.00
#
_symmetry.space_group_name_H-M   'P 1'
#
loop_
_entity.id
_entity.type
_entity.pdbx_description
1 polymer ?
#
loop_
_entity_poly.entity_id
_entity_poly.type
_entity_poly.pdbx_seq_one_letter_code
_entity_poly.pdbx_strand_id
1 'polypeptide(L)'
;MDYYQIRLQQNWMPKSKREPVAQSAVDLIKLAKVTVDEFFEIPMTTRDEMVQDLADGLESIFQEYTYFVASCGSRQSYLPLLPPLTRCNQDSRFAKLWKKATPCAPGADMKLLGMGAGGPTPVAAGGTPAGETHHPRPSTSRGTQRLYIRINTLHYLYSHIHSLDKSLTFFSRGGNPAHPGPSPNLHHHQKLRPNRRLTPAAHFDLIRASIQAAILHVSEVAAYRLIFLDSAHSYHSLYVGGVAGSRIRPSLRILKRNLNMLLTVLTDRAQPVAVKEVMRASFEMFLMVLLAGGTERVFVRTDYEMVMDDFRNMKRVFCASGEGMAAVLADEVVDRAAEVVEGVIGLMNLPTERLIEDFTIAACESGVAGGIAEWQRLSMPPTTGRWSRSDPNTVLRVLCHRNDDTANNFLKRAFQLPKRK
;
A
#
# COMPACT_ATOMS: atom_id res chain seq x y z
N MET A 1 22.60 -0.55 28.32
CA MET A 1 22.78 -0.37 26.86
C MET A 1 22.16 0.97 26.50
N ASP A 2 22.94 1.94 26.00
CA ASP A 2 22.40 3.25 25.64
C ASP A 2 21.47 3.15 24.42
N TYR A 3 20.18 3.40 24.65
CA TYR A 3 19.13 3.43 23.62
C TYR A 3 19.49 4.35 22.43
N TYR A 4 20.21 5.44 22.68
CA TYR A 4 20.71 6.35 21.65
C TYR A 4 21.72 5.71 20.68
N GLN A 5 22.60 4.84 21.17
CA GLN A 5 23.57 4.13 20.32
C GLN A 5 22.87 3.10 19.42
N ILE A 6 21.83 2.45 19.93
CA ILE A 6 21.01 1.51 19.14
C ILE A 6 20.31 2.25 17.99
N ARG A 7 19.71 3.42 18.24
CA ARG A 7 19.05 4.22 17.18
C ARG A 7 20.01 4.58 16.04
N LEU A 8 21.25 4.95 16.36
CA LEU A 8 22.24 5.42 15.37
C LEU A 8 22.85 4.28 14.55
N GLN A 9 22.97 3.07 15.12
CA GLN A 9 23.59 1.92 14.45
C GLN A 9 22.57 1.01 13.73
N GLN A 10 21.28 1.16 13.98
CA GLN A 10 20.25 0.26 13.45
C GLN A 10 20.02 0.44 11.95
N ASN A 11 20.51 -0.52 11.16
CA ASN A 11 20.48 -0.49 9.70
C ASN A 11 19.33 -1.30 9.05
N TRP A 12 18.48 -1.94 9.88
CA TRP A 12 17.33 -2.78 9.49
C TRP A 12 17.69 -3.91 8.52
N MET A 13 18.87 -4.51 8.68
CA MET A 13 19.29 -5.68 7.93
C MET A 13 19.06 -6.96 8.74
N PRO A 14 18.54 -8.03 8.13
CA PRO A 14 18.40 -9.31 8.83
C PRO A 14 19.79 -9.91 9.08
N LYS A 15 20.00 -10.49 10.25
CA LYS A 15 21.25 -11.21 10.56
C LYS A 15 21.34 -12.54 9.81
N SER A 16 20.20 -13.20 9.60
CA SER A 16 20.11 -14.43 8.83
C SER A 16 18.71 -14.60 8.24
N LYS A 17 18.54 -15.55 7.30
CA LYS A 17 17.21 -15.93 6.80
C LYS A 17 16.30 -16.51 7.88
N ARG A 18 16.86 -17.09 8.96
CA ARG A 18 16.11 -17.70 10.06
C ARG A 18 15.66 -16.67 11.11
N GLU A 19 16.33 -15.53 11.17
CA GLU A 19 16.02 -14.42 12.08
C GLU A 19 15.83 -13.11 11.30
N PRO A 20 14.71 -12.97 10.57
CA PRO A 20 14.46 -11.78 9.75
C PRO A 20 13.91 -10.62 10.60
N VAL A 21 14.49 -10.40 11.79
CA VAL A 21 14.08 -9.42 12.81
C VAL A 21 15.30 -8.60 13.23
N ALA A 22 15.07 -7.35 13.66
CA ALA A 22 16.12 -6.51 14.23
C ALA A 22 16.66 -7.07 15.56
N GLN A 23 17.99 -7.20 15.69
CA GLN A 23 18.62 -7.68 16.93
C GLN A 23 18.24 -6.82 18.14
N SER A 24 18.15 -5.51 17.98
CA SER A 24 17.75 -4.59 19.05
C SER A 24 16.39 -4.93 19.67
N ALA A 25 15.46 -5.50 18.90
CA ALA A 25 14.18 -5.95 19.43
C ALA A 25 14.32 -7.23 20.25
N VAL A 26 15.20 -8.15 19.81
CA VAL A 26 15.50 -9.39 20.54
C VAL A 26 16.15 -9.06 21.88
N ASP A 27 17.13 -8.16 21.88
CA ASP A 27 17.82 -7.73 23.10
C ASP A 27 16.87 -7.01 24.06
N LEU A 28 16.01 -6.12 23.55
CA LEU A 28 14.99 -5.43 24.34
C LEU A 28 14.03 -6.40 25.03
N ILE A 29 13.46 -7.36 24.27
CA ILE A 29 12.56 -8.37 24.83
C ILE A 29 13.27 -9.28 25.82
N LYS A 30 14.53 -9.66 25.55
CA LYS A 30 15.33 -10.48 26.46
C LYS A 30 15.56 -9.75 27.79
N LEU A 31 15.95 -8.48 27.72
CA LEU A 31 16.14 -7.66 28.92
C LEU A 31 14.84 -7.53 29.71
N ALA A 32 13.73 -7.21 29.05
CA ALA A 32 12.42 -7.11 29.71
C ALA A 32 12.00 -8.41 30.41
N LYS A 33 12.25 -9.58 29.78
CA LYS A 33 11.99 -10.88 30.40
C LYS A 33 12.84 -11.10 31.65
N VAL A 34 14.16 -10.87 31.55
CA VAL A 34 15.08 -10.99 32.69
C VAL A 34 14.65 -10.06 33.82
N THR A 35 14.30 -8.81 33.52
CA THR A 35 13.81 -7.85 34.53
C THR A 35 12.53 -8.33 35.21
N VAL A 36 11.57 -8.88 34.46
CA VAL A 36 10.34 -9.46 35.04
C VAL A 36 10.66 -10.66 35.92
N ASP A 37 11.52 -11.57 35.46
CA ASP A 37 11.90 -12.76 36.21
C ASP A 37 12.61 -12.38 37.53
N GLU A 38 13.64 -11.52 37.46
CA GLU A 38 14.38 -11.03 38.64
C GLU A 38 13.48 -10.27 39.62
N PHE A 39 12.54 -9.45 39.12
CA PHE A 39 11.58 -8.73 39.98
C PHE A 39 10.76 -9.67 40.85
N PHE A 40 10.33 -10.83 40.31
CA PHE A 40 9.54 -11.79 41.08
C PHE A 40 10.36 -12.70 42.00
N GLU A 41 11.69 -12.72 41.87
CA GLU A 41 12.57 -13.38 42.83
C GLU A 41 12.73 -12.57 44.14
N ILE A 42 12.42 -11.26 44.12
CA ILE A 42 12.56 -10.39 45.29
C ILE A 42 11.45 -10.70 46.32
N PRO A 43 11.78 -11.12 47.56
CA PRO A 43 10.77 -11.41 48.58
C PRO A 43 10.09 -10.13 49.09
N MET A 44 8.93 -9.77 48.54
CA MET A 44 8.17 -8.58 48.96
C MET A 44 6.73 -8.89 49.36
N THR A 45 6.21 -8.14 50.34
CA THR A 45 4.86 -8.30 50.94
C THR A 45 3.75 -7.59 50.17
N THR A 46 4.07 -6.55 49.40
CA THR A 46 3.07 -5.70 48.70
C THR A 46 3.30 -5.70 47.19
N ARG A 47 2.88 -6.73 46.47
CA ARG A 47 3.33 -6.96 45.08
C ARG A 47 2.55 -6.23 44.00
N ASP A 48 1.27 -5.91 44.22
CA ASP A 48 0.38 -5.50 43.12
C ASP A 48 0.69 -4.11 42.56
N GLU A 49 0.93 -3.10 43.40
CA GLU A 49 1.26 -1.72 42.95
C GLU A 49 2.62 -1.70 42.23
N MET A 50 3.63 -2.41 42.76
CA MET A 50 4.95 -2.47 42.14
C MET A 50 4.96 -3.24 40.82
N VAL A 51 4.07 -4.25 40.65
CA VAL A 51 3.90 -4.91 39.34
C VAL A 51 3.32 -3.95 38.32
N GLN A 52 2.38 -3.09 38.74
CA GLN A 52 1.83 -2.07 37.85
C GLN A 52 2.90 -1.05 37.47
N ASP A 53 3.71 -0.57 38.41
CA ASP A 53 4.82 0.35 38.13
C ASP A 53 5.84 -0.25 37.15
N LEU A 54 6.19 -1.53 37.34
CA LEU A 54 7.07 -2.26 36.42
C LEU A 54 6.45 -2.38 35.03
N ALA A 55 5.15 -2.71 34.96
CA ALA A 55 4.44 -2.82 33.70
C ALA A 55 4.39 -1.47 32.97
N ASP A 56 4.08 -0.38 33.66
CA ASP A 56 4.01 0.96 33.08
C ASP A 56 5.38 1.41 32.55
N GLY A 57 6.46 1.14 33.30
CA GLY A 57 7.83 1.39 32.87
C GLY A 57 8.23 0.62 31.61
N LEU A 58 7.91 -0.68 31.56
CA LEU A 58 8.14 -1.50 30.37
C LEU A 58 7.29 -1.05 29.19
N GLU A 59 6.02 -0.70 29.43
CA GLU A 59 5.12 -0.22 28.39
C GLU A 59 5.68 1.05 27.74
N SER A 60 6.15 2.01 28.54
CA SER A 60 6.78 3.24 28.05
C SER A 60 7.97 2.95 27.12
N ILE A 61 8.86 2.03 27.52
CA ILE A 61 10.02 1.63 26.71
C ILE A 61 9.57 0.97 25.40
N PHE A 62 8.57 0.08 25.45
CA PHE A 62 8.04 -0.58 24.26
C PHE A 62 7.34 0.40 23.32
N GLN A 63 6.63 1.39 23.85
CA GLN A 63 6.01 2.46 23.07
C GLN A 63 7.08 3.26 22.31
N GLU A 64 8.15 3.65 22.99
CA GLU A 64 9.22 4.42 22.37
C GLU A 64 9.93 3.64 21.26
N TYR A 65 10.23 2.36 21.51
CA TYR A 65 10.84 1.49 20.52
C TYR A 65 9.90 1.21 19.33
N THR A 66 8.60 1.02 19.59
CA THR A 66 7.59 0.83 18.53
C THR A 66 7.50 2.05 17.62
N TYR A 67 7.50 3.26 18.18
CA TYR A 67 7.56 4.50 17.42
C TYR A 67 8.82 4.58 16.55
N PHE A 68 9.98 4.22 17.11
CA PHE A 68 11.23 4.16 16.35
C PHE A 68 11.16 3.17 15.17
N VAL A 69 10.63 1.96 15.38
CA VAL A 69 10.46 0.97 14.29
C VAL A 69 9.50 1.50 13.22
N ALA A 70 8.42 2.17 13.62
CA ALA A 70 7.40 2.74 12.74
C ALA A 70 7.85 4.00 11.98
N SER A 71 8.93 4.67 12.41
CA SER A 71 9.43 5.91 11.80
C SER A 71 10.02 5.69 10.39
N CYS A 72 9.15 5.54 9.38
CA CYS A 72 9.53 5.17 8.01
C CYS A 72 8.92 6.07 6.91
N GLY A 73 8.38 7.22 7.30
CA GLY A 73 7.70 8.16 6.40
C GLY A 73 6.23 7.79 6.22
N SER A 74 5.62 8.25 5.12
CA SER A 74 4.21 8.02 4.83
C SER A 74 4.02 7.55 3.38
N ARG A 75 2.89 6.88 3.10
CA ARG A 75 2.58 6.45 1.74
C ARG A 75 2.44 7.60 0.74
N GLN A 76 2.01 8.78 1.20
CA GLN A 76 1.85 9.98 0.37
C GLN A 76 3.17 10.40 -0.29
N SER A 77 4.31 10.07 0.32
CA SER A 77 5.64 10.38 -0.23
C SER A 77 5.96 9.65 -1.53
N TYR A 78 5.22 8.58 -1.84
CA TYR A 78 5.44 7.75 -3.04
C TYR A 78 4.35 7.95 -4.10
N LEU A 79 3.21 8.53 -3.75
CA LEU A 79 2.13 8.75 -4.70
C LEU A 79 2.52 9.85 -5.68
N PRO A 80 2.39 9.62 -7.00
CA PRO A 80 2.65 10.65 -7.97
C PRO A 80 1.59 11.74 -7.90
N LEU A 81 2.00 12.99 -8.18
CA LEU A 81 1.07 14.09 -8.33
C LEU A 81 0.12 13.84 -9.49
N LEU A 82 -1.14 14.26 -9.32
CA LEU A 82 -2.14 14.12 -10.36
C LEU A 82 -1.81 15.11 -11.50
N PRO A 83 -1.73 14.63 -12.76
CA PRO A 83 -1.45 15.51 -13.89
C PRO A 83 -2.62 16.48 -14.10
N PRO A 84 -2.36 17.64 -14.73
CA PRO A 84 -3.42 18.56 -15.10
C PRO A 84 -4.43 17.88 -16.02
N LEU A 85 -5.71 18.22 -15.86
CA LEU A 85 -6.76 17.69 -16.71
C LEU A 85 -6.62 18.23 -18.13
N THR A 86 -6.74 17.33 -19.10
CA THR A 86 -6.63 17.62 -20.53
C THR A 86 -7.68 16.82 -21.28
N ARG A 87 -8.11 17.32 -22.44
CA ARG A 87 -9.01 16.59 -23.35
C ARG A 87 -8.26 15.99 -24.54
N CYS A 88 -8.72 14.85 -25.04
CA CYS A 88 -8.12 14.17 -26.17
C CYS A 88 -8.05 15.06 -27.43
N ASN A 89 -6.93 15.00 -28.16
CA ASN A 89 -6.77 15.69 -29.44
C ASN A 89 -7.09 14.71 -30.59
N GLN A 90 -8.21 14.91 -31.28
CA GLN A 90 -8.64 14.01 -32.36
C GLN A 90 -8.11 14.40 -33.75
N ASP A 91 -7.33 15.47 -33.88
CA ASP A 91 -6.78 15.92 -35.17
C ASP A 91 -5.85 14.87 -35.84
N SER A 92 -5.58 13.73 -35.17
CA SER A 92 -4.74 12.63 -35.65
C SER A 92 -5.46 11.51 -36.42
N ARG A 93 -6.80 11.47 -36.56
CA ARG A 93 -7.42 10.43 -37.41
C ARG A 93 -6.95 10.56 -38.87
N PHE A 94 -6.73 11.79 -39.35
CA PHE A 94 -6.13 12.05 -40.67
C PHE A 94 -4.62 11.76 -40.70
N ALA A 95 -3.86 12.10 -39.65
CA ALA A 95 -2.41 11.84 -39.62
C ALA A 95 -2.05 10.33 -39.58
N LYS A 96 -2.89 9.49 -38.96
CA LYS A 96 -2.69 8.03 -38.93
C LYS A 96 -3.05 7.36 -40.27
N LEU A 97 -3.98 7.92 -41.04
CA LEU A 97 -4.24 7.44 -42.40
C LEU A 97 -3.12 7.83 -43.37
N TRP A 98 -2.56 9.03 -43.26
CA TRP A 98 -1.45 9.46 -44.14
C TRP A 98 -0.14 8.69 -43.86
N LYS A 99 0.14 8.31 -42.61
CA LYS A 99 1.28 7.43 -42.29
C LYS A 99 1.09 5.97 -42.71
N LYS A 100 -0.13 5.55 -43.07
CA LYS A 100 -0.45 4.18 -43.51
C LYS A 100 -0.72 4.08 -45.01
N ALA A 101 -0.60 5.18 -45.76
CA ALA A 101 -0.89 5.28 -47.18
C ALA A 101 0.32 5.72 -48.04
N THR A 102 1.55 5.66 -47.50
CA THR A 102 2.78 5.67 -48.31
C THR A 102 3.29 4.24 -48.46
N PRO A 103 3.03 3.56 -49.60
CA PRO A 103 3.80 2.39 -50.00
C PRO A 103 5.14 2.83 -50.65
N CYS A 104 6.07 1.88 -50.73
CA CYS A 104 7.42 1.90 -51.36
C CYS A 104 8.57 2.23 -50.40
N ALA A 105 9.74 1.60 -50.43
CA ALA A 105 10.31 0.42 -51.12
C ALA A 105 11.70 0.17 -50.45
N PRO A 106 12.35 -1.00 -50.62
CA PRO A 106 13.60 -1.30 -49.92
C PRO A 106 14.82 -0.68 -50.60
N GLY A 107 15.70 -0.06 -49.79
CA GLY A 107 17.11 0.19 -50.11
C GLY A 107 17.47 1.55 -50.74
N ALA A 108 18.09 2.42 -49.94
CA ALA A 108 19.22 3.28 -50.34
C ALA A 108 19.72 4.07 -49.13
N ASP A 109 21.03 4.00 -48.89
CA ASP A 109 21.80 4.83 -47.99
C ASP A 109 21.77 6.33 -48.38
N MET A 110 22.07 7.20 -47.40
CA MET A 110 22.95 8.39 -47.49
C MET A 110 22.40 9.68 -46.84
N LYS A 111 22.87 9.90 -45.60
CA LYS A 111 23.61 11.08 -45.08
C LYS A 111 23.13 12.54 -45.37
N LEU A 112 22.89 13.23 -44.25
CA LEU A 112 23.30 14.60 -43.83
C LEU A 112 22.51 15.87 -44.26
N LEU A 113 22.25 16.70 -43.23
CA LEU A 113 22.26 18.18 -43.07
C LEU A 113 21.00 18.62 -42.29
N GLY A 114 20.99 19.32 -41.15
CA GLY A 114 21.99 20.08 -40.39
C GLY A 114 21.54 21.55 -40.22
N MET A 115 21.01 21.93 -39.03
CA MET A 115 20.99 23.26 -38.32
C MET A 115 19.74 23.37 -37.41
N GLY A 116 19.84 23.35 -36.07
CA GLY A 116 20.02 24.51 -35.15
C GLY A 116 18.65 24.83 -34.48
N ALA A 117 18.42 25.06 -33.19
CA ALA A 117 19.17 25.37 -31.97
C ALA A 117 18.33 24.86 -30.75
N GLY A 118 18.90 24.32 -29.67
CA GLY A 118 19.29 25.08 -28.47
C GLY A 118 18.36 24.81 -27.26
N GLY A 119 18.74 23.90 -26.34
CA GLY A 119 18.07 23.68 -25.05
C GLY A 119 18.70 22.52 -24.23
N PRO A 120 18.85 22.63 -22.89
CA PRO A 120 19.95 22.00 -22.15
C PRO A 120 19.71 20.55 -21.70
N THR A 121 20.78 19.75 -21.77
CA THR A 121 20.92 18.40 -21.22
C THR A 121 21.08 18.36 -19.70
N PRO A 122 20.58 17.31 -19.01
CA PRO A 122 21.20 16.79 -17.81
C PRO A 122 22.02 15.53 -18.12
N VAL A 123 23.32 15.69 -17.92
CA VAL A 123 24.39 14.73 -17.58
C VAL A 123 24.00 13.24 -17.53
N ALA A 124 24.47 12.50 -18.53
CA ALA A 124 24.69 11.07 -18.47
C ALA A 124 26.16 10.80 -18.08
N ALA A 125 26.37 9.90 -17.12
CA ALA A 125 27.64 9.25 -16.84
C ALA A 125 27.29 7.79 -16.44
N GLY A 126 27.80 6.72 -17.06
CA GLY A 126 28.68 6.54 -18.20
C GLY A 126 28.48 5.11 -18.76
N GLY A 127 28.91 4.88 -20.01
CA GLY A 127 28.96 3.55 -20.64
C GLY A 127 30.08 2.68 -20.07
N THR A 128 29.96 1.35 -20.04
CA THR A 128 30.32 0.36 -21.10
C THR A 128 30.28 -1.05 -20.45
N PRO A 129 30.54 -2.18 -21.15
CA PRO A 129 30.14 -2.65 -22.48
C PRO A 129 29.40 -4.02 -22.41
N ALA A 130 29.07 -4.56 -23.58
CA ALA A 130 28.34 -5.80 -23.82
C ALA A 130 28.81 -7.04 -23.03
N GLY A 131 27.86 -7.88 -22.62
CA GLY A 131 28.13 -9.24 -22.14
C GLY A 131 27.60 -9.60 -20.75
N GLU A 132 26.58 -8.93 -20.21
CA GLU A 132 25.96 -9.36 -18.95
C GLU A 132 24.76 -10.25 -19.20
N THR A 133 24.91 -11.51 -18.79
CA THR A 133 23.81 -12.43 -18.46
C THR A 133 22.62 -11.64 -17.90
N HIS A 134 21.50 -11.65 -18.64
CA HIS A 134 20.24 -11.01 -18.25
C HIS A 134 19.69 -11.65 -16.97
N HIS A 135 20.26 -11.31 -15.82
CA HIS A 135 19.57 -11.39 -14.55
C HIS A 135 18.77 -10.10 -14.42
N PRO A 136 17.44 -10.13 -14.66
CA PRO A 136 16.63 -8.94 -14.47
C PRO A 136 16.83 -8.47 -13.03
N ARG A 137 17.36 -7.25 -12.89
CA ARG A 137 17.59 -6.59 -11.61
C ARG A 137 16.33 -6.74 -10.75
N PRO A 138 16.42 -7.21 -9.49
CA PRO A 138 15.24 -7.37 -8.65
C PRO A 138 14.57 -5.99 -8.47
N SER A 139 13.27 -5.92 -8.74
CA SER A 139 12.52 -4.66 -8.60
C SER A 139 12.46 -4.20 -7.15
N THR A 140 12.49 -5.12 -6.18
CA THR A 140 12.53 -4.80 -4.75
C THR A 140 13.86 -4.19 -4.33
N SER A 141 13.86 -2.93 -3.94
CA SER A 141 15.04 -2.21 -3.46
C SER A 141 15.44 -2.61 -2.04
N ARG A 142 16.69 -2.30 -1.64
CA ARG A 142 17.16 -2.44 -0.25
C ARG A 142 16.30 -1.64 0.73
N GLY A 143 15.79 -0.47 0.30
CA GLY A 143 14.88 0.34 1.12
C GLY A 143 13.60 -0.40 1.45
N THR A 144 13.01 -1.08 0.47
CA THR A 144 11.79 -1.88 0.66
C THR A 144 12.05 -3.12 1.51
N GLN A 145 13.19 -3.80 1.33
CA GLN A 145 13.58 -4.94 2.17
C GLN A 145 13.75 -4.53 3.65
N ARG A 146 14.32 -3.35 3.93
CA ARG A 146 14.42 -2.83 5.30
C ARG A 146 13.06 -2.62 5.96
N LEU A 147 12.04 -2.24 5.19
CA LEU A 147 10.66 -2.13 5.70
C LEU A 147 10.09 -3.51 6.04
N TYR A 148 10.39 -4.56 5.27
CA TYR A 148 9.99 -5.93 5.62
C TYR A 148 10.59 -6.38 6.96
N ILE A 149 11.85 -6.05 7.24
CA ILE A 149 12.48 -6.34 8.54
C ILE A 149 11.78 -5.58 9.67
N ARG A 150 11.37 -4.33 9.45
CA ARG A 150 10.59 -3.56 10.44
C ARG A 150 9.24 -4.22 10.71
N ILE A 151 8.52 -4.68 9.68
CA ILE A 151 7.24 -5.41 9.83
C ILE A 151 7.45 -6.68 10.66
N ASN A 152 8.42 -7.53 10.32
CA ASN A 152 8.75 -8.72 11.11
C ASN A 152 9.10 -8.38 12.56
N THR A 153 9.84 -7.28 12.77
CA THR A 153 10.22 -6.80 14.10
C THR A 153 8.99 -6.40 14.92
N LEU A 154 8.01 -5.73 14.33
CA LEU A 154 6.76 -5.39 15.01
C LEU A 154 5.94 -6.63 15.37
N HIS A 155 5.84 -7.62 14.46
CA HIS A 155 5.17 -8.89 14.76
C HIS A 155 5.88 -9.70 15.86
N TYR A 156 7.21 -9.62 15.91
CA TYR A 156 8.03 -10.17 16.99
C TYR A 156 7.68 -9.49 18.32
N LEU A 157 7.74 -8.17 18.39
CA LEU A 157 7.36 -7.40 19.58
C LEU A 157 5.95 -7.75 20.05
N TYR A 158 4.96 -7.72 19.14
CA TYR A 158 3.57 -8.05 19.46
C TYR A 158 3.43 -9.41 20.14
N SER A 159 4.09 -10.43 19.58
CA SER A 159 4.01 -11.81 20.07
C SER A 159 4.69 -11.97 21.43
N HIS A 160 5.84 -11.33 21.62
CA HIS A 160 6.64 -11.45 22.85
C HIS A 160 6.09 -10.60 24.00
N ILE A 161 5.57 -9.41 23.73
CA ILE A 161 4.89 -8.57 24.73
C ILE A 161 3.61 -9.27 25.21
N HIS A 162 2.86 -9.92 24.32
CA HIS A 162 1.73 -10.75 24.73
C HIS A 162 2.12 -11.91 25.65
N SER A 163 3.33 -12.48 25.47
CA SER A 163 3.84 -13.49 26.40
C SER A 163 4.24 -12.90 27.75
N LEU A 164 4.83 -11.70 27.76
CA LEU A 164 5.20 -11.00 29.00
C LEU A 164 3.97 -10.64 29.84
N ASP A 165 2.90 -10.17 29.21
CA ASP A 165 1.63 -9.83 29.88
C ASP A 165 1.03 -11.04 30.63
N LYS A 166 1.13 -12.23 30.01
CA LYS A 166 0.70 -13.49 30.64
C LYS A 166 1.56 -13.84 31.86
N SER A 167 2.88 -13.66 31.76
CA SER A 167 3.79 -13.89 32.89
C SER A 167 3.45 -12.96 34.06
N LEU A 168 3.34 -11.65 33.82
CA LEU A 168 2.96 -10.67 34.84
C LEU A 168 1.64 -11.05 35.53
N THR A 169 0.62 -11.38 34.74
CA THR A 169 -0.69 -11.79 35.27
C THR A 169 -0.64 -13.08 36.08
N PHE A 170 0.24 -14.03 35.72
CA PHE A 170 0.43 -15.27 36.45
C PHE A 170 1.09 -15.04 37.81
N PHE A 171 2.17 -14.26 37.84
CA PHE A 171 2.94 -14.01 39.07
C PHE A 171 2.18 -13.13 40.08
N SER A 172 1.38 -12.15 39.62
CA SER A 172 0.48 -11.39 40.51
C SER A 172 -0.59 -12.28 41.15
N ARG A 173 -0.93 -13.43 40.54
CA ARG A 173 -1.89 -14.40 41.10
C ARG A 173 -1.24 -15.44 42.00
N GLY A 174 0.05 -15.75 41.81
CA GLY A 174 0.80 -16.80 42.50
C GLY A 174 1.35 -16.43 43.88
N GLY A 175 1.10 -15.23 44.39
CA GLY A 175 1.54 -14.77 45.70
C GLY A 175 0.79 -15.41 46.89
N ASN A 176 0.91 -16.73 47.08
CA ASN A 176 1.03 -17.42 48.37
C ASN A 176 0.96 -18.95 48.22
N PRO A 177 2.06 -19.65 48.53
CA PRO A 177 1.95 -20.83 49.37
C PRO A 177 3.00 -20.76 50.49
N ALA A 178 2.69 -20.06 51.59
CA ALA A 178 3.57 -20.02 52.76
C ALA A 178 2.76 -20.15 54.06
N HIS A 179 2.35 -21.39 54.37
CA HIS A 179 2.60 -22.09 55.66
C HIS A 179 1.67 -23.31 55.82
N PRO A 180 2.20 -24.55 55.94
CA PRO A 180 1.49 -25.64 56.58
C PRO A 180 1.75 -25.55 58.09
N GLY A 181 0.95 -24.76 58.80
CA GLY A 181 0.90 -24.78 60.27
C GLY A 181 -0.17 -25.77 60.73
N PRO A 182 0.11 -26.71 61.66
CA PRO A 182 -0.90 -27.62 62.16
C PRO A 182 -1.64 -26.98 63.33
N SER A 183 -2.95 -26.72 63.21
CA SER A 183 -3.92 -26.83 64.32
C SER A 183 -5.37 -26.51 63.94
N PRO A 184 -6.36 -27.01 64.71
CA PRO A 184 -7.65 -27.43 64.18
C PRO A 184 -8.83 -26.48 64.47
N ASN A 185 -9.83 -26.55 63.58
CA ASN A 185 -11.28 -26.33 63.73
C ASN A 185 -11.81 -25.25 64.69
N LEU A 186 -12.61 -24.30 64.16
CA LEU A 186 -14.03 -24.11 64.54
C LEU A 186 -14.73 -23.04 63.68
N HIS A 187 -16.04 -23.19 63.56
CA HIS A 187 -16.94 -22.69 62.52
C HIS A 187 -17.22 -21.17 62.47
N HIS A 188 -17.73 -20.76 61.29
CA HIS A 188 -18.76 -19.72 61.08
C HIS A 188 -18.32 -18.28 60.72
N HIS A 189 -18.03 -18.05 59.43
CA HIS A 189 -18.75 -17.09 58.57
C HIS A 189 -18.12 -17.09 57.17
N GLN A 190 -18.63 -17.98 56.32
CA GLN A 190 -18.32 -18.00 54.89
C GLN A 190 -19.06 -16.84 54.21
N LYS A 191 -18.51 -15.62 54.28
CA LYS A 191 -18.81 -14.60 53.27
C LYS A 191 -18.09 -15.02 51.99
N LEU A 192 -18.79 -15.81 51.19
CA LEU A 192 -18.51 -16.07 49.78
C LEU A 192 -18.13 -14.73 49.11
N ARG A 193 -16.84 -14.52 48.83
CA ARG A 193 -16.43 -13.50 47.86
C ARG A 193 -16.99 -13.96 46.52
N PRO A 194 -17.95 -13.24 45.92
CA PRO A 194 -18.54 -13.66 44.67
C PRO A 194 -17.49 -13.48 43.57
N ASN A 195 -17.23 -14.56 42.83
CA ASN A 195 -16.52 -14.59 41.56
C ASN A 195 -15.36 -13.59 41.42
N ARG A 196 -14.13 -14.02 41.76
CA ARG A 196 -12.90 -13.43 41.22
C ARG A 196 -12.90 -13.73 39.71
N ARG A 197 -13.73 -13.00 38.95
CA ARG A 197 -13.75 -13.00 37.49
C ARG A 197 -12.31 -12.83 37.06
N LEU A 198 -11.84 -13.67 36.15
CA LEU A 198 -10.53 -13.54 35.52
C LEU A 198 -10.41 -12.09 35.00
N THR A 199 -9.69 -11.22 35.69
CA THR A 199 -9.23 -9.98 35.08
C THR A 199 -8.35 -10.38 33.90
N PRO A 200 -8.66 -9.95 32.67
CA PRO A 200 -7.80 -10.22 31.53
C PRO A 200 -6.39 -9.70 31.79
N ALA A 201 -5.38 -10.37 31.24
CA ALA A 201 -4.05 -9.78 31.11
C ALA A 201 -4.23 -8.52 30.26
N ALA A 202 -4.02 -7.34 30.87
CA ALA A 202 -4.38 -6.05 30.30
C ALA A 202 -3.27 -5.00 30.48
N HIS A 203 -2.12 -5.37 31.04
CA HIS A 203 -1.05 -4.40 31.35
C HIS A 203 -0.47 -3.79 30.08
N PHE A 204 -0.52 -4.52 28.97
CA PHE A 204 0.07 -4.13 27.70
C PHE A 204 -0.96 -3.96 26.57
N ASP A 205 -2.23 -3.72 26.89
CA ASP A 205 -3.27 -3.58 25.86
C ASP A 205 -3.04 -2.35 24.97
N LEU A 206 -2.63 -1.22 25.58
CA LEU A 206 -2.37 0.02 24.84
C LEU A 206 -1.18 -0.14 23.90
N ILE A 207 -0.06 -0.67 24.37
CA ILE A 207 1.09 -0.95 23.50
C ILE A 207 0.76 -1.98 22.42
N ARG A 208 -0.02 -3.02 22.71
CA ARG A 208 -0.41 -4.01 21.70
C ARG A 208 -1.25 -3.39 20.58
N ALA A 209 -2.18 -2.50 20.93
CA ALA A 209 -2.94 -1.73 19.95
C ALA A 209 -2.02 -0.81 19.12
N SER A 210 -1.07 -0.13 19.78
CA SER A 210 -0.07 0.71 19.10
C SER A 210 0.81 -0.08 18.13
N ILE A 211 1.27 -1.27 18.50
CA ILE A 211 2.04 -2.16 17.62
C ILE A 211 1.20 -2.61 16.42
N GLN A 212 -0.08 -2.94 16.60
CA GLN A 212 -0.98 -3.28 15.49
C GLN A 212 -1.13 -2.11 14.50
N ALA A 213 -1.31 -0.88 15.01
CA ALA A 213 -1.35 0.32 14.18
C ALA A 213 -0.01 0.54 13.43
N ALA A 214 1.12 0.33 14.11
CA ALA A 214 2.45 0.40 13.49
C ALA A 214 2.63 -0.66 12.39
N ILE A 215 2.16 -1.90 12.59
CA ILE A 215 2.21 -2.97 11.58
C ILE A 215 1.47 -2.54 10.31
N LEU A 216 0.25 -2.01 10.47
CA LEU A 216 -0.55 -1.51 9.35
C LEU A 216 0.18 -0.37 8.63
N HIS A 217 0.68 0.61 9.38
CA HIS A 217 1.38 1.76 8.83
C HIS A 217 2.63 1.36 8.03
N VAL A 218 3.54 0.57 8.61
CA VAL A 218 4.78 0.16 7.94
C VAL A 218 4.47 -0.73 6.72
N SER A 219 3.44 -1.57 6.80
CA SER A 219 2.98 -2.39 5.66
C SER A 219 2.47 -1.52 4.51
N GLU A 220 1.70 -0.47 4.81
CA GLU A 220 1.23 0.50 3.81
C GLU A 220 2.41 1.23 3.16
N VAL A 221 3.34 1.78 3.95
CA VAL A 221 4.55 2.45 3.43
C VAL A 221 5.38 1.51 2.54
N ALA A 222 5.57 0.26 2.95
CA ALA A 222 6.30 -0.74 2.18
C ALA A 222 5.63 -1.06 0.84
N ALA A 223 4.31 -1.22 0.84
CA ALA A 223 3.53 -1.51 -0.36
C ALA A 223 3.58 -0.34 -1.36
N TYR A 224 3.39 0.90 -0.91
CA TYR A 224 3.40 2.05 -1.80
C TYR A 224 4.79 2.33 -2.35
N ARG A 225 5.84 2.18 -1.54
CA ARG A 225 7.21 2.22 -2.03
C ARG A 225 7.46 1.15 -3.09
N LEU A 226 7.03 -0.09 -2.85
CA LEU A 226 7.21 -1.20 -3.78
C LEU A 226 6.54 -0.92 -5.14
N ILE A 227 5.29 -0.46 -5.12
CA ILE A 227 4.49 -0.29 -6.34
C ILE A 227 4.82 1.01 -7.07
N PHE A 228 4.86 2.14 -6.37
CA PHE A 228 4.98 3.47 -6.98
C PHE A 228 6.41 3.98 -7.14
N LEU A 229 7.40 3.41 -6.44
CA LEU A 229 8.80 3.78 -6.61
C LEU A 229 9.60 2.65 -7.27
N ASP A 230 9.66 1.50 -6.62
CA ASP A 230 10.50 0.37 -7.05
C ASP A 230 10.02 -0.26 -8.38
N SER A 231 8.70 -0.41 -8.53
CA SER A 231 8.06 -1.04 -9.71
C SER A 231 7.49 -0.03 -10.71
N ALA A 232 7.71 1.26 -10.47
CA ALA A 232 7.04 2.34 -11.18
C ALA A 232 7.18 2.18 -12.70
N HIS A 233 8.40 1.98 -13.18
CA HIS A 233 8.75 1.80 -14.59
C HIS A 233 7.88 0.77 -15.32
N SER A 234 7.47 -0.32 -14.64
CA SER A 234 6.68 -1.39 -15.25
C SER A 234 5.24 -0.98 -15.56
N TYR A 235 4.72 0.03 -14.85
CA TYR A 235 3.36 0.53 -15.01
C TYR A 235 3.31 1.82 -15.82
N HIS A 236 4.43 2.54 -15.96
CA HIS A 236 4.52 3.71 -16.84
C HIS A 236 4.22 3.35 -18.30
N SER A 237 4.58 2.15 -18.75
CA SER A 237 4.28 1.69 -20.11
C SER A 237 2.85 1.18 -20.32
N LEU A 238 2.10 0.89 -19.25
CA LEU A 238 0.75 0.32 -19.35
C LEU A 238 -0.18 1.27 -20.12
N TYR A 239 -0.81 0.76 -21.17
CA TYR A 239 -1.74 1.45 -22.08
C TYR A 239 -1.18 2.68 -22.83
N VAL A 240 0.13 2.91 -22.79
CA VAL A 240 0.77 3.95 -23.61
C VAL A 240 0.57 3.63 -25.09
N GLY A 241 0.05 4.59 -25.85
CA GLY A 241 -0.23 4.43 -27.29
C GLY A 241 -1.44 3.56 -27.63
N GLY A 242 -2.14 3.01 -26.65
CA GLY A 242 -3.36 2.21 -26.81
C GLY A 242 -3.35 0.90 -26.02
N VAL A 243 -4.54 0.39 -25.70
CA VAL A 243 -4.69 -0.78 -24.81
C VAL A 243 -4.15 -2.07 -25.44
N ALA A 244 -4.46 -2.33 -26.71
CA ALA A 244 -4.07 -3.57 -27.39
C ALA A 244 -2.54 -3.80 -27.44
N GLY A 245 -1.76 -2.73 -27.63
CA GLY A 245 -0.29 -2.82 -27.77
C GLY A 245 0.48 -2.86 -26.45
N SER A 246 -0.14 -2.38 -25.37
CA SER A 246 0.56 -2.11 -24.10
C SER A 246 -0.21 -2.68 -22.91
N ARG A 247 -0.38 -4.01 -22.89
CA ARG A 247 -1.19 -4.76 -21.91
C ARG A 247 -0.47 -4.97 -20.57
N ILE A 248 -1.21 -5.34 -19.52
CA ILE A 248 -0.72 -5.47 -18.14
C ILE A 248 0.27 -6.64 -17.90
N ARG A 249 0.33 -7.62 -18.80
CA ARG A 249 1.07 -8.89 -18.58
C ARG A 249 2.53 -8.71 -18.12
N PRO A 250 3.34 -7.79 -18.67
CA PRO A 250 4.71 -7.56 -18.19
C PRO A 250 4.76 -7.11 -16.73
N SER A 251 3.89 -6.18 -16.34
CA SER A 251 3.81 -5.66 -14.98
C SER A 251 3.34 -6.72 -13.98
N LEU A 252 2.42 -7.62 -14.39
CA LEU A 252 2.00 -8.76 -13.56
C LEU A 252 3.14 -9.75 -13.26
N ARG A 253 4.07 -9.96 -14.21
CA ARG A 253 5.25 -10.80 -13.96
C ARG A 253 6.15 -10.20 -12.87
N ILE A 254 6.32 -8.88 -12.90
CA ILE A 254 7.09 -8.14 -11.88
C ILE A 254 6.37 -8.21 -10.53
N LEU A 255 5.06 -7.99 -10.50
CA LEU A 255 4.25 -8.10 -9.29
C LEU A 255 4.36 -9.48 -8.64
N LYS A 256 4.21 -10.57 -9.41
CA LYS A 256 4.37 -11.94 -8.92
C LYS A 256 5.77 -12.18 -8.34
N ARG A 257 6.82 -11.71 -9.01
CA ARG A 257 8.20 -11.82 -8.50
C ARG A 257 8.39 -11.06 -7.18
N ASN A 258 7.83 -9.87 -7.08
CA ASN A 258 7.89 -9.05 -5.87
C ASN A 258 7.16 -9.71 -4.70
N LEU A 259 5.99 -10.31 -4.95
CA LEU A 259 5.25 -11.07 -3.94
C LEU A 259 6.04 -12.29 -3.46
N ASN A 260 6.65 -13.06 -4.37
CA ASN A 260 7.50 -14.19 -3.98
C ASN A 260 8.67 -13.73 -3.08
N MET A 261 9.29 -12.59 -3.38
CA MET A 261 10.35 -12.03 -2.55
C MET A 261 9.81 -11.59 -1.17
N LEU A 262 8.67 -10.90 -1.14
CA LEU A 262 8.00 -10.49 0.10
C LEU A 262 7.71 -11.70 1.00
N LEU A 263 7.13 -12.77 0.44
CA LEU A 263 6.81 -14.00 1.18
C LEU A 263 8.06 -14.75 1.65
N THR A 264 9.19 -14.62 0.92
CA THR A 264 10.48 -15.19 1.34
C THR A 264 11.10 -14.45 2.52
N VAL A 265 10.87 -13.15 2.65
CA VAL A 265 11.47 -12.31 3.71
C VAL A 265 10.57 -12.20 4.94
N LEU A 266 9.26 -12.12 4.75
CA LEU A 266 8.30 -11.97 5.85
C LEU A 266 7.97 -13.30 6.50
N THR A 267 7.85 -13.27 7.82
CA THR A 267 7.32 -14.38 8.62
C THR A 267 5.85 -14.63 8.29
N ASP A 268 5.36 -15.86 8.45
CA ASP A 268 3.98 -16.25 8.12
C ASP A 268 2.92 -15.34 8.77
N ARG A 269 3.17 -14.88 10.00
CA ARG A 269 2.26 -13.95 10.72
C ARG A 269 2.20 -12.55 10.10
N ALA A 270 3.27 -12.13 9.42
CA ALA A 270 3.39 -10.81 8.79
C ALA A 270 2.87 -10.77 7.36
N GLN A 271 2.86 -11.92 6.67
CA GLN A 271 2.50 -11.99 5.25
C GLN A 271 1.09 -11.47 4.93
N PRO A 272 0.01 -11.82 5.67
CA PRO A 272 -1.34 -11.40 5.29
C PRO A 272 -1.55 -9.89 5.24
N VAL A 273 -1.05 -9.17 6.24
CA VAL A 273 -1.19 -7.71 6.28
C VAL A 273 -0.38 -7.06 5.16
N ALA A 274 0.86 -7.51 4.95
CA ALA A 274 1.72 -6.95 3.91
C ALA A 274 1.21 -7.24 2.49
N VAL A 275 0.74 -8.46 2.20
CA VAL A 275 0.17 -8.83 0.90
C VAL A 275 -1.11 -8.03 0.62
N LYS A 276 -1.97 -7.83 1.64
CA LYS A 276 -3.17 -7.00 1.53
C LYS A 276 -2.84 -5.56 1.15
N GLU A 277 -1.80 -4.97 1.73
CA GLU A 277 -1.39 -3.61 1.39
C GLU A 277 -0.75 -3.54 -0.01
N VAL A 278 0.01 -4.54 -0.44
CA VAL A 278 0.52 -4.63 -1.83
C VAL A 278 -0.63 -4.74 -2.84
N MET A 279 -1.67 -5.51 -2.53
CA MET A 279 -2.89 -5.59 -3.34
C MET A 279 -3.56 -4.23 -3.47
N ARG A 280 -3.81 -3.54 -2.34
CA ARG A 280 -4.41 -2.20 -2.33
C ARG A 280 -3.60 -1.20 -3.15
N ALA A 281 -2.29 -1.14 -2.95
CA ALA A 281 -1.40 -0.27 -3.71
C ALA A 281 -1.40 -0.60 -5.22
N SER A 282 -1.48 -1.88 -5.59
CA SER A 282 -1.57 -2.32 -7.00
C SER A 282 -2.89 -1.90 -7.65
N PHE A 283 -4.00 -2.00 -6.92
CA PHE A 283 -5.32 -1.57 -7.39
C PHE A 283 -5.38 -0.04 -7.56
N GLU A 284 -4.84 0.70 -6.60
CA GLU A 284 -4.73 2.16 -6.68
C GLU A 284 -3.83 2.59 -7.84
N MET A 285 -2.70 1.91 -8.04
CA MET A 285 -1.82 2.17 -9.19
C MET A 285 -2.57 1.94 -10.52
N PHE A 286 -3.36 0.87 -10.63
CA PHE A 286 -4.13 0.60 -11.84
C PHE A 286 -5.17 1.70 -12.11
N LEU A 287 -5.84 2.19 -11.06
CA LEU A 287 -6.73 3.35 -11.14
C LEU A 287 -5.98 4.62 -11.55
N MET A 288 -4.78 4.85 -11.02
CA MET A 288 -3.94 5.99 -11.40
C MET A 288 -3.54 5.93 -12.88
N VAL A 289 -3.27 4.75 -13.42
CA VAL A 289 -3.02 4.57 -14.87
C VAL A 289 -4.24 4.94 -15.71
N LEU A 290 -5.45 4.59 -15.26
CA LEU A 290 -6.69 4.87 -15.98
C LEU A 290 -7.13 6.35 -15.89
N LEU A 291 -7.02 6.95 -14.70
CA LEU A 291 -7.64 8.24 -14.36
C LEU A 291 -6.65 9.41 -14.29
N ALA A 292 -5.37 9.09 -14.12
CA ALA A 292 -4.27 10.05 -13.96
C ALA A 292 -3.11 9.69 -14.90
N GLY A 293 -3.44 9.08 -16.04
CA GLY A 293 -2.49 8.48 -16.96
C GLY A 293 -1.68 9.45 -17.82
N GLY A 294 -1.87 10.76 -17.66
CA GLY A 294 -1.25 11.78 -18.52
C GLY A 294 -1.76 11.76 -19.97
N THR A 295 -1.01 12.39 -20.86
CA THR A 295 -1.41 12.60 -22.26
C THR A 295 -1.34 11.33 -23.11
N GLU A 296 -0.44 10.42 -22.76
CA GLU A 296 -0.07 9.22 -23.54
C GLU A 296 -1.12 8.09 -23.55
N ARG A 297 -2.13 8.20 -22.69
CA ARG A 297 -3.15 7.15 -22.47
C ARG A 297 -4.52 7.64 -22.85
N VAL A 298 -5.10 7.02 -23.88
CA VAL A 298 -6.44 7.32 -24.38
C VAL A 298 -7.24 6.03 -24.49
N PHE A 299 -8.54 6.10 -24.20
CA PHE A 299 -9.41 4.94 -24.18
C PHE A 299 -10.63 5.16 -25.07
N VAL A 300 -11.01 4.12 -25.81
CA VAL A 300 -12.30 4.03 -26.50
C VAL A 300 -13.18 2.98 -25.82
N ARG A 301 -14.49 3.00 -26.10
CA ARG A 301 -15.44 2.08 -25.43
C ARG A 301 -15.10 0.60 -25.68
N THR A 302 -14.58 0.27 -26.86
CA THR A 302 -14.16 -1.10 -27.21
C THR A 302 -12.97 -1.60 -26.41
N ASP A 303 -12.22 -0.73 -25.74
CA ASP A 303 -11.11 -1.15 -24.88
C ASP A 303 -11.58 -1.77 -23.56
N TYR A 304 -12.85 -1.56 -23.18
CA TYR A 304 -13.43 -2.01 -21.91
C TYR A 304 -13.14 -3.48 -21.61
N GLU A 305 -13.39 -4.39 -22.56
CA GLU A 305 -13.18 -5.82 -22.34
C GLU A 305 -11.71 -6.16 -22.07
N MET A 306 -10.79 -5.50 -22.77
CA MET A 306 -9.34 -5.71 -22.58
C MET A 306 -8.87 -5.17 -21.23
N VAL A 307 -9.35 -3.98 -20.83
CA VAL A 307 -9.01 -3.36 -19.53
C VAL A 307 -9.59 -4.20 -18.38
N MET A 308 -10.82 -4.66 -18.52
CA MET A 308 -11.47 -5.51 -17.54
C MET A 308 -10.78 -6.87 -17.42
N ASP A 309 -10.42 -7.51 -18.53
CA ASP A 309 -9.62 -8.75 -18.51
C ASP A 309 -8.25 -8.52 -17.84
N ASP A 310 -7.56 -7.43 -18.16
CA ASP A 310 -6.28 -7.08 -17.53
C ASP A 310 -6.43 -6.90 -16.01
N PHE A 311 -7.50 -6.26 -15.55
CA PHE A 311 -7.80 -6.13 -14.13
C PHE A 311 -8.13 -7.48 -13.47
N ARG A 312 -8.95 -8.33 -14.11
CA ARG A 312 -9.23 -9.70 -13.63
C ARG A 312 -7.95 -10.52 -13.51
N ASN A 313 -7.02 -10.39 -14.46
CA ASN A 313 -5.71 -11.03 -14.39
C ASN A 313 -4.87 -10.52 -13.20
N MET A 314 -4.93 -9.22 -12.88
CA MET A 314 -4.29 -8.66 -11.69
C MET A 314 -4.94 -9.18 -10.39
N LYS A 315 -6.26 -9.19 -10.33
CA LYS A 315 -7.04 -9.71 -9.19
C LYS A 315 -6.66 -11.16 -8.87
N ARG A 316 -6.57 -12.02 -9.89
CA ARG A 316 -6.15 -13.43 -9.75
C ARG A 316 -4.74 -13.63 -9.17
N VAL A 317 -3.87 -12.62 -9.19
CA VAL A 317 -2.55 -12.70 -8.51
C VAL A 317 -2.69 -12.80 -7.00
N PHE A 318 -3.80 -12.32 -6.43
CA PHE A 318 -4.04 -12.25 -4.99
C PHE A 318 -5.08 -13.26 -4.48
N CYS A 319 -5.81 -13.95 -5.38
CA CYS A 319 -6.81 -14.97 -5.02
C CYS A 319 -6.16 -16.32 -4.72
N ALA A 320 -6.81 -17.12 -3.89
CA ALA A 320 -6.33 -18.46 -3.52
C ALA A 320 -6.33 -19.46 -4.70
N SER A 321 -7.20 -19.23 -5.69
CA SER A 321 -7.34 -20.03 -6.91
C SER A 321 -6.33 -19.71 -8.02
N GLY A 322 -5.44 -18.75 -7.81
CA GLY A 322 -4.38 -18.43 -8.76
C GLY A 322 -3.23 -19.45 -8.68
N GLU A 323 -2.80 -20.01 -9.82
CA GLU A 323 -1.58 -20.81 -9.90
C GLU A 323 -0.36 -19.94 -9.50
N GLY A 324 0.01 -20.01 -8.22
CA GLY A 324 1.21 -19.40 -7.65
C GLY A 324 1.05 -18.93 -6.21
N MET A 325 1.51 -19.74 -5.25
CA MET A 325 2.18 -19.41 -3.97
C MET A 325 1.84 -18.09 -3.26
N ALA A 326 0.58 -17.65 -3.23
CA ALA A 326 0.10 -16.57 -2.37
C ALA A 326 -1.41 -16.61 -2.13
N ALA A 327 -1.97 -17.78 -1.81
CA ALA A 327 -3.31 -17.93 -1.23
C ALA A 327 -3.35 -17.41 0.23
N VAL A 328 -2.76 -16.24 0.47
CA VAL A 328 -2.59 -15.64 1.81
C VAL A 328 -3.84 -14.83 2.18
N LEU A 329 -4.57 -14.33 1.18
CA LEU A 329 -5.79 -13.57 1.36
C LEU A 329 -7.02 -14.42 1.05
N ALA A 330 -8.08 -14.23 1.81
CA ALA A 330 -9.39 -14.79 1.48
C ALA A 330 -9.97 -14.07 0.27
N ASP A 331 -10.60 -14.82 -0.65
CA ASP A 331 -11.15 -14.28 -1.90
C ASP A 331 -12.15 -13.12 -1.64
N GLU A 332 -12.96 -13.21 -0.58
CA GLU A 332 -13.87 -12.14 -0.14
C GLU A 332 -13.17 -10.79 0.16
N VAL A 333 -11.93 -10.82 0.66
CA VAL A 333 -11.14 -9.60 0.93
C VAL A 333 -10.67 -8.98 -0.38
N VAL A 334 -10.31 -9.83 -1.34
CA VAL A 334 -9.88 -9.41 -2.68
C VAL A 334 -11.06 -8.85 -3.47
N ASP A 335 -12.20 -9.54 -3.46
CA ASP A 335 -13.44 -9.14 -4.14
C ASP A 335 -13.93 -7.78 -3.65
N ARG A 336 -14.04 -7.61 -2.32
CA ARG A 336 -14.47 -6.34 -1.72
C ARG A 336 -13.55 -5.17 -2.10
N ALA A 337 -12.24 -5.40 -2.18
CA ALA A 337 -11.30 -4.37 -2.60
C ALA A 337 -11.39 -4.08 -4.12
N ALA A 338 -11.73 -5.09 -4.91
CA ALA A 338 -11.84 -5.02 -6.36
C ALA A 338 -13.10 -4.26 -6.82
N GLU A 339 -14.20 -4.30 -6.05
CA GLU A 339 -15.46 -3.62 -6.37
C GLU A 339 -15.28 -2.15 -6.80
N VAL A 340 -14.42 -1.41 -6.11
CA VAL A 340 -14.14 0.00 -6.45
C VAL A 340 -13.54 0.11 -7.84
N VAL A 341 -12.55 -0.74 -8.15
CA VAL A 341 -11.86 -0.70 -9.45
C VAL A 341 -12.79 -1.17 -10.56
N GLU A 342 -13.53 -2.26 -10.34
CA GLU A 342 -14.52 -2.80 -11.28
C GLU A 342 -15.61 -1.76 -11.58
N GLY A 343 -16.06 -1.02 -10.56
CA GLY A 343 -17.00 0.08 -10.71
C GLY A 343 -16.46 1.20 -11.60
N VAL A 344 -15.20 1.60 -11.43
CA VAL A 344 -14.54 2.61 -12.29
C VAL A 344 -14.33 2.11 -13.71
N ILE A 345 -13.87 0.86 -13.90
CA ILE A 345 -13.76 0.26 -15.24
C ILE A 345 -15.15 0.16 -15.89
N GLY A 346 -16.20 -0.08 -15.11
CA GLY A 346 -17.59 -0.09 -15.58
C GLY A 346 -18.02 1.23 -16.22
N LEU A 347 -17.58 2.37 -15.70
CA LEU A 347 -17.77 3.67 -16.35
C LEU A 347 -17.17 3.69 -17.76
N MET A 348 -16.11 2.92 -18.00
CA MET A 348 -15.47 2.91 -19.30
C MET A 348 -16.33 2.32 -20.42
N ASN A 349 -17.30 1.49 -20.06
CA ASN A 349 -18.24 0.83 -20.98
C ASN A 349 -19.48 1.70 -21.30
N LEU A 350 -19.75 2.73 -20.49
CA LEU A 350 -20.95 3.55 -20.69
C LEU A 350 -20.85 4.38 -21.97
N PRO A 351 -21.98 4.63 -22.67
CA PRO A 351 -22.05 5.67 -23.69
C PRO A 351 -21.66 7.02 -23.10
N THR A 352 -21.02 7.85 -23.92
CA THR A 352 -20.48 9.13 -23.46
C THR A 352 -21.56 10.11 -23.05
N GLU A 353 -22.71 10.07 -23.72
CA GLU A 353 -23.89 10.84 -23.37
C GLU A 353 -24.36 10.50 -21.96
N ARG A 354 -24.34 9.20 -21.61
CA ARG A 354 -24.71 8.73 -20.27
C ARG A 354 -23.70 9.14 -19.21
N LEU A 355 -22.40 9.05 -19.51
CA LEU A 355 -21.35 9.54 -18.60
C LEU A 355 -21.50 11.03 -18.29
N ILE A 356 -21.86 11.82 -19.29
CA ILE A 356 -22.08 13.26 -19.16
C ILE A 356 -23.35 13.54 -18.32
N GLU A 357 -24.44 12.80 -18.56
CA GLU A 357 -25.67 12.88 -17.76
C GLU A 357 -25.40 12.56 -16.29
N ASP A 358 -24.81 11.39 -16.01
CA ASP A 358 -24.47 10.92 -14.65
C ASP A 358 -23.52 11.91 -13.95
N PHE A 359 -22.52 12.44 -14.67
CA PHE A 359 -21.63 13.49 -14.15
C PHE A 359 -22.40 14.75 -13.76
N THR A 360 -23.32 15.20 -14.59
CA THR A 360 -24.07 16.45 -14.37
C THR A 360 -25.00 16.32 -13.17
N ILE A 361 -25.67 15.17 -13.02
CA ILE A 361 -26.49 14.86 -11.85
C ILE A 361 -25.63 14.91 -10.58
N ALA A 362 -24.51 14.20 -10.56
CA ALA A 362 -23.62 14.15 -9.40
C ALA A 362 -22.99 15.51 -9.06
N ALA A 363 -22.70 16.34 -10.07
CA ALA A 363 -22.22 17.71 -9.89
C ALA A 363 -23.30 18.64 -9.29
N CYS A 364 -24.57 18.48 -9.70
CA CYS A 364 -25.68 19.22 -9.12
C CYS A 364 -25.91 18.85 -7.65
N GLU A 365 -25.90 17.55 -7.32
CA GLU A 365 -26.11 17.04 -5.96
C GLU A 365 -25.00 17.46 -4.99
N SER A 366 -23.77 17.62 -5.48
CA SER A 366 -22.62 18.06 -4.68
C SER A 366 -22.53 19.58 -4.49
N GLY A 367 -23.52 20.35 -4.94
CA GLY A 367 -23.53 21.82 -4.84
C GLY A 367 -22.54 22.52 -5.77
N VAL A 368 -22.00 21.78 -6.76
CA VAL A 368 -21.02 22.24 -7.76
C VAL A 368 -21.74 22.93 -8.95
N ALA A 369 -23.07 22.96 -8.95
CA ALA A 369 -23.92 23.62 -9.94
C ALA A 369 -24.71 24.82 -9.34
N GLY A 370 -24.62 25.99 -9.98
CA GLY A 370 -25.48 27.14 -9.72
C GLY A 370 -26.71 27.16 -10.63
N GLY A 371 -27.85 27.62 -10.11
CA GLY A 371 -29.17 27.51 -10.75
C GLY A 371 -29.31 28.07 -12.18
N ILE A 372 -30.08 27.30 -12.96
CA ILE A 372 -30.74 27.48 -14.27
C ILE A 372 -29.84 27.89 -15.47
N ALA A 373 -29.89 27.03 -16.49
CA ALA A 373 -29.37 27.07 -17.87
C ALA A 373 -27.95 26.50 -18.13
N GLU A 374 -27.97 25.35 -18.84
CA GLU A 374 -27.00 24.81 -19.82
C GLU A 374 -25.49 24.95 -19.54
N TRP A 375 -24.85 23.82 -19.18
CA TRP A 375 -23.42 23.40 -19.34
C TRP A 375 -22.25 24.36 -19.03
N GLN A 376 -22.43 25.68 -19.14
CA GLN A 376 -21.45 26.76 -19.02
C GLN A 376 -21.16 27.17 -17.57
N ARG A 377 -21.86 26.59 -16.58
CA ARG A 377 -21.70 26.90 -15.15
C ARG A 377 -21.28 25.72 -14.26
N LEU A 378 -20.88 24.59 -14.86
CA LEU A 378 -20.32 23.48 -14.09
C LEU A 378 -18.97 23.91 -13.49
N SER A 379 -18.87 23.94 -12.17
CA SER A 379 -17.58 24.20 -11.52
C SER A 379 -16.73 22.92 -11.48
N MET A 380 -15.41 23.10 -11.38
CA MET A 380 -14.49 21.97 -11.35
C MET A 380 -14.68 21.17 -10.05
N PRO A 381 -14.97 19.86 -10.11
CA PRO A 381 -15.16 19.06 -8.92
C PRO A 381 -13.84 18.93 -8.14
N PRO A 382 -13.88 18.97 -6.80
CA PRO A 382 -12.69 18.85 -5.97
C PRO A 382 -12.01 17.50 -6.22
N THR A 383 -10.68 17.49 -6.17
CA THR A 383 -9.92 16.25 -6.30
C THR A 383 -9.84 15.59 -4.92
N THR A 384 -10.78 14.68 -4.66
CA THR A 384 -10.94 14.03 -3.34
C THR A 384 -9.86 12.99 -3.03
N GLY A 385 -9.11 12.54 -4.05
CA GLY A 385 -8.14 11.45 -3.92
C GLY A 385 -8.79 10.09 -3.61
N ARG A 386 -10.13 10.00 -3.71
CA ARG A 386 -10.91 8.77 -3.51
C ARG A 386 -11.65 8.45 -4.78
N TRP A 387 -11.21 7.41 -5.46
CA TRP A 387 -11.82 6.96 -6.70
C TRP A 387 -13.10 6.18 -6.41
N SER A 388 -14.19 6.52 -7.08
CA SER A 388 -15.41 5.73 -7.06
C SER A 388 -16.26 6.03 -8.29
N ARG A 389 -17.15 5.10 -8.66
CA ARG A 389 -18.05 5.30 -9.81
C ARG A 389 -19.04 6.47 -9.62
N SER A 390 -19.30 6.86 -8.37
CA SER A 390 -20.24 7.93 -8.02
C SER A 390 -19.55 9.27 -7.74
N ASP A 391 -18.21 9.30 -7.76
CA ASP A 391 -17.45 10.52 -7.53
C ASP A 391 -17.35 11.35 -8.82
N PRO A 392 -17.81 12.62 -8.83
CA PRO A 392 -17.78 13.46 -10.03
C PRO A 392 -16.36 13.64 -10.60
N ASN A 393 -15.33 13.73 -9.75
CA ASN A 393 -13.95 13.88 -10.22
C ASN A 393 -13.47 12.63 -10.98
N THR A 394 -13.87 11.44 -10.53
CA THR A 394 -13.60 10.17 -11.19
C THR A 394 -14.26 10.12 -12.57
N VAL A 395 -15.55 10.44 -12.67
CA VAL A 395 -16.28 10.45 -13.95
C VAL A 395 -15.66 11.49 -14.91
N LEU A 396 -15.32 12.68 -14.42
CA LEU A 396 -14.64 13.71 -15.20
C LEU A 396 -13.29 13.21 -15.75
N ARG A 397 -12.51 12.48 -14.96
CA ARG A 397 -11.23 11.89 -15.41
C ARG A 397 -11.44 10.81 -16.47
N VAL A 398 -12.49 9.98 -16.35
CA VAL A 398 -12.87 9.02 -17.40
C VAL A 398 -13.19 9.76 -18.71
N LEU A 399 -13.95 10.86 -18.65
CA LEU A 399 -14.24 11.71 -19.80
C LEU A 399 -12.95 12.34 -20.38
N CYS A 400 -12.03 12.79 -19.54
CA CYS A 400 -10.74 13.37 -19.98
C CYS A 400 -9.89 12.39 -20.80
N HIS A 401 -9.94 11.09 -20.47
CA HIS A 401 -9.24 10.04 -21.20
C HIS A 401 -10.07 9.36 -22.30
N ARG A 402 -11.35 9.73 -22.43
CA ARG A 402 -12.25 9.24 -23.48
C ARG A 402 -11.87 9.82 -24.84
N ASN A 403 -11.61 8.97 -25.81
CA ASN A 403 -11.27 9.38 -27.18
C ASN A 403 -12.48 9.35 -28.11
N ASP A 404 -13.45 10.23 -27.86
CA ASP A 404 -14.58 10.50 -28.77
C ASP A 404 -14.89 12.00 -28.84
N ASP A 405 -15.72 12.39 -29.83
CA ASP A 405 -16.00 13.80 -30.11
C ASP A 405 -16.97 14.42 -29.10
N THR A 406 -17.93 13.63 -28.60
CA THR A 406 -18.91 14.07 -27.61
C THR A 406 -18.22 14.50 -26.31
N ALA A 407 -17.34 13.67 -25.76
CA ALA A 407 -16.56 13.97 -24.56
C ALA A 407 -15.65 15.19 -24.79
N ASN A 408 -14.99 15.25 -25.94
CA ASN A 408 -14.09 16.34 -26.27
C ASN A 408 -14.81 17.70 -26.34
N ASN A 409 -15.98 17.73 -26.98
CA ASN A 409 -16.83 18.92 -27.09
C ASN A 409 -17.39 19.34 -25.73
N PHE A 410 -17.85 18.38 -24.92
CA PHE A 410 -18.31 18.63 -23.56
C PHE A 410 -17.21 19.27 -22.70
N LEU A 411 -16.02 18.64 -22.62
CA LEU A 411 -14.90 19.14 -21.81
C LEU A 411 -14.41 20.52 -22.27
N LYS A 412 -14.46 20.81 -23.59
CA LYS A 412 -14.14 22.13 -24.14
C LYS A 412 -15.17 23.18 -23.70
N ARG A 413 -16.46 22.87 -23.77
CA ARG A 413 -17.55 23.83 -23.49
C ARG A 413 -17.77 24.07 -22.00
N ALA A 414 -17.76 23.00 -21.19
CA ALA A 414 -18.05 23.08 -19.76
C ALA A 414 -16.86 23.58 -18.94
N PHE A 415 -15.63 23.17 -19.29
CA PHE A 415 -14.45 23.39 -18.45
C PHE A 415 -13.28 24.07 -19.16
N GLN A 416 -13.39 24.34 -20.46
CA GLN A 416 -12.33 24.98 -21.27
C GLN A 416 -10.99 24.24 -21.20
N LEU A 417 -11.02 22.91 -21.03
CA LEU A 417 -9.79 22.13 -20.85
C LEU A 417 -8.89 22.19 -22.11
N PRO A 418 -7.57 22.29 -21.93
CA PRO A 418 -6.63 22.29 -23.04
C PRO A 418 -6.59 20.94 -23.75
N LYS A 419 -6.33 20.96 -25.07
CA LYS A 419 -5.99 19.74 -25.82
C LYS A 419 -4.67 19.19 -25.31
N ARG A 420 -4.53 17.86 -25.32
CA ARG A 420 -3.24 17.19 -25.17
C ARG A 420 -2.29 17.62 -26.28
N LYS A 421 -1.03 17.88 -25.91
CA LYS A 421 0.05 18.20 -26.83
C LYS A 421 0.56 16.94 -27.51
#